data_AF-A0A1V9K2C9-F1
#
_entry.id   AF-A0A1V9K2C9-F1
#
_cell.length_a   1.000
_cell.length_b   1.000
_cell.length_c   1.000
_cell.angle_alpha   90.00
_cell.angle_beta   90.00
_cell.angle_gamma   90.00
#
_symmetry.space_group_name_H-M   'P 1'
#
loop_
_entity.id
_entity.type
_entity.pdbx_description
1 polymer ?
#
loop_
_entity_poly.entity_id
_entity_poly.type
_entity_poly.pdbx_seq_one_letter_code
_entity_poly.pdbx_strand_id
1 'polypeptide(L)'
;MEWGTVVSVIAGGLVGLSGDTIGRIGARHQAQRARQEALEDAETARRHAIEDEGRKTREDRERRAVENILRAYLEHPIMLVDQAHDDTVQSATKIYAVLGFEQSFLLDDELRHRVAEISHLIDIAVAGAVPGYSLPEIAFLSRSETRMLMGAWSRGSALPDSIEGWSEVRQLRPQIEAQWQANLRDRGLSISIPPLSTY
;
A
#
# COMPACT_ATOMS: atom_id res chain seq x y z
N MET A 1 84.89 -15.61 -34.18
CA MET A 1 83.42 -15.40 -34.02
C MET A 1 82.99 -16.23 -32.84
N GLU A 2 82.07 -15.73 -31.98
CA GLU A 2 81.22 -16.46 -31.00
C GLU A 2 81.01 -15.77 -29.65
N TRP A 3 81.50 -14.55 -29.42
CA TRP A 3 81.13 -13.78 -28.22
C TRP A 3 79.76 -13.06 -28.33
N GLY A 4 79.26 -12.82 -29.54
CA GLY A 4 77.98 -12.12 -29.76
C GLY A 4 76.73 -12.95 -29.43
N THR A 5 76.82 -14.27 -29.52
CA THR A 5 75.66 -15.17 -29.34
C THR A 5 75.38 -15.47 -27.86
N VAL A 6 76.41 -15.47 -27.01
CA VAL A 6 76.24 -15.71 -25.56
C VAL A 6 75.60 -14.51 -24.86
N VAL A 7 75.91 -13.29 -25.31
CA VAL A 7 75.33 -12.06 -24.74
C VAL A 7 73.85 -11.89 -25.10
N SER A 8 73.43 -12.31 -26.30
CA SER A 8 72.01 -12.19 -26.72
C SER A 8 71.09 -13.19 -26.01
N VAL A 9 71.59 -14.39 -25.68
CA VAL A 9 70.81 -15.41 -24.95
C VAL A 9 70.61 -15.03 -23.49
N ILE A 10 71.61 -14.40 -22.84
CA ILE A 10 71.50 -13.91 -21.46
C ILE A 10 70.57 -12.70 -21.39
N ALA A 11 70.66 -11.76 -22.35
CA ALA A 11 69.76 -10.61 -22.43
C ALA A 11 68.31 -11.03 -22.75
N GLY A 12 68.11 -12.00 -23.65
CA GLY A 12 66.80 -12.55 -23.98
C GLY A 12 66.14 -13.30 -22.81
N GLY A 13 66.92 -14.06 -22.03
CA GLY A 13 66.44 -14.79 -20.85
C GLY A 13 66.03 -13.87 -19.68
N LEU A 14 66.74 -12.76 -19.48
CA LEU A 14 66.40 -11.75 -18.47
C LEU A 14 65.15 -10.95 -18.82
N VAL A 15 64.97 -10.58 -20.10
CA VAL A 15 63.76 -9.89 -20.56
C VAL A 15 62.53 -10.81 -20.51
N GLY A 16 62.69 -12.09 -20.86
CA GLY A 16 61.64 -13.11 -20.79
C GLY A 16 61.12 -13.36 -19.36
N LEU A 17 62.01 -13.46 -18.36
CA LEU A 17 61.63 -13.67 -16.95
C LEU A 17 60.96 -12.44 -16.31
N SER A 18 61.33 -11.22 -16.73
CA SER A 18 60.66 -9.99 -16.29
C SER A 18 59.28 -9.77 -16.93
N GLY A 19 59.09 -10.16 -18.19
CA GLY A 19 57.78 -10.07 -18.87
C GLY A 19 56.74 -11.02 -18.26
N ASP A 20 57.15 -12.25 -17.91
CA ASP A 20 56.25 -13.30 -17.41
C ASP A 20 55.78 -13.05 -15.97
N THR A 21 56.58 -12.34 -15.17
CA THR A 21 56.24 -11.93 -13.80
C THR A 21 55.36 -10.67 -13.77
N ILE A 22 55.63 -9.69 -14.62
CA ILE A 22 54.81 -8.46 -14.74
C ILE A 22 53.42 -8.80 -15.34
N GLY A 23 53.37 -9.68 -16.35
CA GLY A 23 52.11 -10.16 -16.94
C GLY A 23 51.22 -10.91 -15.93
N ARG A 24 51.82 -11.76 -15.08
CA ARG A 24 51.08 -12.48 -14.02
C ARG A 24 50.54 -11.57 -12.91
N ILE A 25 51.27 -10.51 -12.54
CA ILE A 25 50.81 -9.55 -11.53
C ILE A 25 49.69 -8.66 -12.09
N GLY A 26 49.83 -8.18 -13.34
CA GLY A 26 48.79 -7.42 -14.03
C GLY A 26 47.50 -8.22 -14.23
N ALA A 27 47.60 -9.49 -14.65
CA ALA A 27 46.45 -10.37 -14.81
C ALA A 27 45.73 -10.67 -13.48
N ARG A 28 46.47 -10.78 -12.36
CA ARG A 28 45.88 -10.96 -11.03
C ARG A 28 45.15 -9.71 -10.55
N HIS A 29 45.70 -8.53 -10.76
CA HIS A 29 45.04 -7.27 -10.42
C HIS A 29 43.80 -7.01 -11.29
N GLN A 30 43.86 -7.32 -12.58
CA GLN A 30 42.68 -7.25 -13.45
C GLN A 30 41.60 -8.26 -13.04
N ALA A 31 41.99 -9.50 -12.71
CA ALA A 31 41.04 -10.51 -12.21
C ALA A 31 40.44 -10.14 -10.85
N GLN A 32 41.19 -9.46 -9.96
CA GLN A 32 40.67 -8.97 -8.69
C GLN A 32 39.70 -7.80 -8.89
N ARG A 33 40.01 -6.84 -9.77
CA ARG A 33 39.10 -5.74 -10.11
C ARG A 33 37.81 -6.24 -10.76
N ALA A 34 37.92 -7.13 -11.75
CA ALA A 34 36.74 -7.72 -12.39
C ALA A 34 35.87 -8.53 -11.40
N ARG A 35 36.48 -9.20 -10.41
CA ARG A 35 35.73 -9.86 -9.33
C ARG A 35 35.06 -8.86 -8.40
N GLN A 36 35.70 -7.75 -8.10
CA GLN A 36 35.16 -6.74 -7.21
C GLN A 36 34.00 -5.98 -7.88
N GLU A 37 34.17 -5.58 -9.14
CA GLU A 37 33.12 -5.01 -9.99
C GLU A 37 31.94 -5.98 -10.11
N ALA A 38 32.19 -7.28 -10.36
CA ALA A 38 31.12 -8.28 -10.43
C ALA A 38 30.39 -8.50 -9.10
N LEU A 39 31.07 -8.33 -7.96
CA LEU A 39 30.45 -8.41 -6.64
C LEU A 39 29.59 -7.17 -6.35
N GLU A 40 30.07 -5.98 -6.71
CA GLU A 40 29.33 -4.72 -6.56
C GLU A 40 28.08 -4.70 -7.46
N ASP A 41 28.20 -5.18 -8.70
CA ASP A 41 27.08 -5.36 -9.63
C ASP A 41 26.07 -6.39 -9.10
N ALA A 42 26.54 -7.50 -8.55
CA ALA A 42 25.68 -8.53 -7.96
C ALA A 42 24.95 -8.04 -6.71
N GLU A 43 25.61 -7.23 -5.86
CA GLU A 43 24.99 -6.62 -4.69
C GLU A 43 23.93 -5.58 -5.07
N THR A 44 24.22 -4.76 -6.08
CA THR A 44 23.29 -3.77 -6.64
C THR A 44 22.08 -4.47 -7.27
N ALA A 45 22.30 -5.50 -8.08
CA ALA A 45 21.23 -6.30 -8.68
C ALA A 45 20.37 -6.99 -7.61
N ARG A 46 20.99 -7.51 -6.55
CA ARG A 46 20.27 -8.14 -5.43
C ARG A 46 19.42 -7.13 -4.68
N ARG A 47 19.93 -5.91 -4.44
CA ARG A 47 19.18 -4.84 -3.78
C ARG A 47 17.95 -4.44 -4.62
N HIS A 48 18.13 -4.23 -5.91
CA HIS A 48 17.01 -3.94 -6.81
C HIS A 48 15.97 -5.07 -6.84
N ALA A 49 16.41 -6.33 -6.86
CA ALA A 49 15.49 -7.47 -6.81
C ALA A 49 14.64 -7.49 -5.53
N ILE A 50 15.25 -7.17 -4.37
CA ILE A 50 14.53 -7.09 -3.09
C ILE A 50 13.54 -5.91 -3.08
N GLU A 51 13.94 -4.74 -3.59
CA GLU A 51 13.07 -3.57 -3.69
C GLU A 51 11.87 -3.84 -4.61
N ASP A 52 12.11 -4.52 -5.74
CA ASP A 52 11.06 -4.92 -6.69
C ASP A 52 10.10 -5.96 -6.10
N GLU A 53 10.62 -6.97 -5.40
CA GLU A 53 9.80 -7.96 -4.71
C GLU A 53 8.96 -7.33 -3.59
N GLY A 54 9.56 -6.38 -2.86
CA GLY A 54 8.87 -5.60 -1.84
C GLY A 54 7.74 -4.75 -2.42
N ARG A 55 7.98 -4.08 -3.55
CA ARG A 55 6.97 -3.32 -4.28
C ARG A 55 5.83 -4.23 -4.74
N LYS A 56 6.15 -5.33 -5.41
CA LYS A 56 5.15 -6.28 -5.91
C LYS A 56 4.29 -6.87 -4.80
N THR A 57 4.90 -7.20 -3.66
CA THR A 57 4.18 -7.72 -2.49
C THR A 57 3.17 -6.70 -1.95
N ARG A 58 3.53 -5.40 -1.95
CA ARG A 58 2.62 -4.33 -1.51
C ARG A 58 1.47 -4.13 -2.49
N GLU A 59 1.75 -4.08 -3.79
CA GLU A 59 0.73 -3.98 -4.85
C GLU A 59 -0.25 -5.18 -4.81
N ASP A 60 0.28 -6.39 -4.63
CA ASP A 60 -0.54 -7.59 -4.47
C ASP A 60 -1.41 -7.52 -3.21
N ARG A 61 -0.90 -6.93 -2.11
CA ARG A 61 -1.64 -6.78 -0.86
C ARG A 61 -2.74 -5.73 -0.97
N GLU A 62 -2.49 -4.62 -1.65
CA GLU A 62 -3.48 -3.58 -1.96
C GLU A 62 -4.62 -4.17 -2.81
N ARG A 63 -4.28 -4.90 -3.88
CA ARG A 63 -5.28 -5.55 -4.71
C ARG A 63 -6.18 -6.50 -3.90
N ARG A 64 -5.59 -7.31 -3.01
CA ARG A 64 -6.37 -8.17 -2.10
C ARG A 64 -7.25 -7.37 -1.13
N ALA A 65 -6.76 -6.22 -0.65
CA ALA A 65 -7.54 -5.34 0.22
C ALA A 65 -8.78 -4.80 -0.49
N VAL A 66 -8.62 -4.31 -1.73
CA VAL A 66 -9.74 -3.87 -2.58
C VAL A 66 -10.73 -5.01 -2.84
N GLU A 67 -10.24 -6.20 -3.18
CA GLU A 67 -11.09 -7.38 -3.37
C GLU A 67 -11.87 -7.74 -2.10
N ASN A 68 -11.24 -7.68 -0.92
CA ASN A 68 -11.89 -7.96 0.37
C ASN A 68 -12.94 -6.90 0.73
N ILE A 69 -12.66 -5.62 0.49
CA ILE A 69 -13.61 -4.52 0.70
C ILE A 69 -14.86 -4.72 -0.16
N LEU A 70 -14.68 -5.00 -1.46
CA LEU A 70 -15.81 -5.23 -2.36
C LEU A 70 -16.58 -6.50 -1.99
N ARG A 71 -15.87 -7.55 -1.58
CA ARG A 71 -16.47 -8.81 -1.13
C ARG A 71 -17.30 -8.63 0.14
N ALA A 72 -16.90 -7.77 1.08
CA ALA A 72 -17.68 -7.50 2.29
C ALA A 72 -19.11 -7.04 1.97
N TYR A 73 -19.28 -6.18 0.97
CA TYR A 73 -20.60 -5.73 0.51
C TYR A 73 -21.42 -6.81 -0.22
N LEU A 74 -20.79 -7.88 -0.69
CA LEU A 74 -21.46 -9.02 -1.33
C LEU A 74 -21.84 -10.10 -0.30
N GLU A 75 -20.95 -10.36 0.66
CA GLU A 75 -21.18 -11.34 1.74
C GLU A 75 -22.15 -10.84 2.81
N HIS A 76 -22.19 -9.52 3.02
CA HIS A 76 -23.04 -8.86 4.00
C HIS A 76 -23.93 -7.82 3.33
N PRO A 77 -24.87 -8.26 2.46
CA PRO A 77 -25.72 -7.32 1.75
C PRO A 77 -26.58 -6.53 2.73
N ILE A 78 -26.73 -5.25 2.42
CA ILE A 78 -27.69 -4.36 3.07
C ILE A 78 -28.71 -3.95 2.02
N MET A 79 -29.97 -4.26 2.32
CA MET A 79 -31.12 -3.88 1.51
C MET A 79 -31.63 -2.53 2.00
N LEU A 80 -32.00 -1.66 1.06
CA LEU A 80 -32.57 -0.36 1.40
C LEU A 80 -33.97 -0.49 2.02
N VAL A 81 -34.70 -1.54 1.64
CA VAL A 81 -36.07 -1.83 2.06
C VAL A 81 -36.16 -3.29 2.50
N ASP A 82 -37.10 -3.56 3.41
CA ASP A 82 -37.53 -4.92 3.80
C ASP A 82 -36.44 -5.83 4.42
N GLN A 83 -35.39 -5.25 5.02
CA GLN A 83 -34.43 -5.98 5.87
C GLN A 83 -34.73 -5.70 7.34
N ALA A 84 -34.67 -6.75 8.18
CA ALA A 84 -34.82 -6.60 9.61
C ALA A 84 -33.69 -5.73 10.19
N HIS A 85 -34.01 -4.89 11.18
CA HIS A 85 -33.05 -3.96 11.77
C HIS A 85 -31.78 -4.65 12.29
N ASP A 86 -31.94 -5.76 13.02
CA ASP A 86 -30.83 -6.50 13.59
C ASP A 86 -29.91 -7.09 12.50
N ASP A 87 -30.49 -7.56 11.39
CA ASP A 87 -29.73 -8.06 10.24
C ASP A 87 -28.94 -6.93 9.56
N THR A 88 -29.55 -5.74 9.42
CA THR A 88 -28.87 -4.56 8.89
C THR A 88 -27.70 -4.16 9.78
N VAL A 89 -27.90 -4.11 11.10
CA VAL A 89 -26.85 -3.81 12.09
C VAL A 89 -25.71 -4.81 12.01
N GLN A 90 -26.03 -6.11 11.92
CA GLN A 90 -25.03 -7.16 11.79
C GLN A 90 -24.22 -7.01 10.51
N SER A 91 -24.87 -6.83 9.36
CA SER A 91 -24.19 -6.64 8.07
C SER A 91 -23.31 -5.38 8.08
N ALA A 92 -23.83 -4.27 8.58
CA ALA A 92 -23.10 -3.01 8.65
C ALA A 92 -21.86 -3.12 9.55
N THR A 93 -21.99 -3.86 10.66
CA THR A 93 -20.88 -4.14 11.57
C THR A 93 -19.75 -4.91 10.89
N LYS A 94 -20.09 -5.91 10.10
CA LYS A 94 -19.10 -6.67 9.33
C LYS A 94 -18.44 -5.82 8.24
N ILE A 95 -19.22 -4.99 7.55
CA ILE A 95 -18.71 -4.10 6.51
C ILE A 95 -17.71 -3.11 7.10
N TYR A 96 -18.10 -2.31 8.11
CA TYR A 96 -17.20 -1.26 8.60
C TYR A 96 -15.91 -1.84 9.19
N ALA A 97 -15.97 -3.03 9.81
CA ALA A 97 -14.79 -3.71 10.33
C ALA A 97 -13.80 -4.13 9.21
N VAL A 98 -14.31 -4.64 8.08
CA VAL A 98 -13.47 -4.97 6.93
C VAL A 98 -12.88 -3.69 6.33
N LEU A 99 -13.68 -2.64 6.13
CA LEU A 99 -13.18 -1.38 5.58
C LEU A 99 -12.09 -0.78 6.48
N GLY A 100 -12.32 -0.73 7.79
CA GLY A 100 -11.38 -0.15 8.75
C GLY A 100 -10.04 -0.90 8.85
N PHE A 101 -10.05 -2.21 8.61
CA PHE A 101 -8.82 -3.00 8.55
C PHE A 101 -8.14 -2.92 7.18
N GLU A 102 -8.89 -3.17 6.10
CA GLU A 102 -8.33 -3.29 4.74
C GLU A 102 -7.82 -1.96 4.20
N GLN A 103 -8.36 -0.82 4.66
CA GLN A 103 -7.85 0.51 4.26
C GLN A 103 -6.36 0.68 4.54
N SER A 104 -5.82 0.06 5.60
CA SER A 104 -4.40 0.18 5.97
C SER A 104 -3.42 -0.39 4.95
N PHE A 105 -3.94 -1.13 3.97
CA PHE A 105 -3.18 -1.74 2.88
C PHE A 105 -3.35 -1.01 1.54
N LEU A 106 -4.14 0.06 1.51
CA LEU A 106 -4.29 0.92 0.34
C LEU A 106 -3.10 1.87 0.25
N LEU A 107 -2.40 1.83 -0.88
CA LEU A 107 -1.19 2.61 -1.12
C LEU A 107 -1.54 4.02 -1.57
N ASP A 108 -2.64 4.17 -2.29
CA ASP A 108 -3.19 5.49 -2.65
C ASP A 108 -3.76 6.19 -1.40
N ASP A 109 -3.14 7.31 -1.03
CA ASP A 109 -3.49 8.06 0.18
C ASP A 109 -4.92 8.61 0.12
N GLU A 110 -5.37 9.08 -1.04
CA GLU A 110 -6.70 9.65 -1.18
C GLU A 110 -7.77 8.57 -1.05
N LEU A 111 -7.57 7.42 -1.71
CA LEU A 111 -8.46 6.27 -1.62
C LEU A 111 -8.51 5.76 -0.18
N ARG A 112 -7.35 5.66 0.49
CA ARG A 112 -7.26 5.24 1.89
C ARG A 112 -8.12 6.13 2.79
N HIS A 113 -7.94 7.46 2.69
CA HIS A 113 -8.74 8.42 3.47
C HIS A 113 -10.24 8.30 3.18
N ARG A 114 -10.61 8.13 1.90
CA ARG A 114 -12.01 7.99 1.51
C ARG A 114 -12.63 6.70 2.06
N VAL A 115 -11.91 5.58 2.05
CA VAL A 115 -12.39 4.32 2.64
C VAL A 115 -12.47 4.40 4.16
N ALA A 116 -11.50 5.04 4.82
CA ALA A 116 -11.52 5.27 6.27
C ALA A 116 -12.71 6.13 6.70
N GLU A 117 -13.01 7.19 5.95
CA GLU A 117 -14.20 8.03 6.18
C GLU A 117 -15.50 7.23 6.01
N ILE A 118 -15.59 6.38 4.98
CA ILE A 118 -16.73 5.49 4.79
C ILE A 118 -16.90 4.53 5.97
N SER A 119 -15.82 3.87 6.40
CA SER A 119 -15.84 2.98 7.58
C SER A 119 -16.37 3.71 8.82
N HIS A 120 -15.85 4.92 9.07
CA HIS A 120 -16.22 5.72 10.22
C HIS A 120 -17.70 6.11 10.23
N LEU A 121 -18.24 6.56 9.09
CA LEU A 121 -19.64 6.95 9.00
C LEU A 121 -20.60 5.76 9.14
N ILE A 122 -20.21 4.57 8.68
CA ILE A 122 -21.00 3.35 8.92
C ILE A 122 -20.99 2.98 10.41
N ASP A 123 -19.83 3.06 11.08
CA ASP A 123 -19.74 2.79 12.53
C ASP A 123 -20.64 3.73 13.34
N ILE A 124 -20.60 5.04 13.05
CA ILE A 124 -21.50 6.01 13.69
C ILE A 124 -22.97 5.73 13.36
N ALA A 125 -23.29 5.33 12.13
CA ALA A 125 -24.65 4.99 11.73
C ALA A 125 -25.17 3.74 12.46
N VAL A 126 -24.32 2.75 12.74
CA VAL A 126 -24.66 1.59 13.57
C VAL A 126 -25.02 2.02 14.99
N ALA A 127 -24.38 3.05 15.51
CA ALA A 127 -24.73 3.67 16.79
C ALA A 127 -25.99 4.57 16.73
N GLY A 128 -26.63 4.71 15.56
CA GLY A 128 -27.84 5.52 15.37
C GLY A 128 -27.61 7.03 15.43
N ALA A 129 -26.39 7.49 15.16
CA ALA A 129 -25.97 8.87 15.41
C ALA A 129 -25.73 9.71 14.14
N VAL A 130 -26.27 9.30 12.99
CA VAL A 130 -26.23 10.09 11.75
C VAL A 130 -27.58 10.80 11.53
N PRO A 131 -27.65 12.14 11.63
CA PRO A 131 -28.90 12.88 11.49
C PRO A 131 -29.46 12.80 10.07
N GLY A 132 -30.78 12.58 9.95
CA GLY A 132 -31.49 12.62 8.67
C GLY A 132 -31.31 11.39 7.78
N TYR A 133 -30.45 10.44 8.16
CA TYR A 133 -30.25 9.20 7.43
C TYR A 133 -30.40 7.98 8.35
N SER A 134 -31.10 6.98 7.86
CA SER A 134 -31.17 5.66 8.47
C SER A 134 -29.91 4.83 8.17
N LEU A 135 -29.64 3.81 8.97
CA LEU A 135 -28.53 2.88 8.74
C LEU A 135 -28.57 2.22 7.34
N PRO A 136 -29.72 1.73 6.83
CA PRO A 136 -29.80 1.22 5.46
C PRO A 136 -29.41 2.25 4.40
N GLU A 137 -29.78 3.52 4.56
CA GLU A 137 -29.42 4.59 3.62
C GLU A 137 -27.92 4.85 3.61
N ILE A 138 -27.31 5.00 4.80
CA ILE A 138 -25.86 5.18 4.92
C ILE A 138 -25.10 4.00 4.31
N ALA A 139 -25.51 2.78 4.60
CA ALA A 139 -24.89 1.58 4.04
C ALA A 139 -25.08 1.43 2.52
N PHE A 140 -26.23 1.85 1.99
CA PHE A 140 -26.48 1.84 0.55
C PHE A 140 -25.59 2.86 -0.18
N LEU A 141 -25.51 4.08 0.37
CA LEU A 141 -24.66 5.15 -0.15
C LEU A 141 -23.18 4.77 -0.05
N SER A 142 -22.75 4.19 1.08
CA SER A 142 -21.37 3.77 1.30
C SER A 142 -20.92 2.71 0.29
N ARG A 143 -21.79 1.74 -0.03
CA ARG A 143 -21.54 0.73 -1.06
C ARG A 143 -21.35 1.37 -2.43
N SER A 144 -22.20 2.33 -2.76
CA SER A 144 -22.21 3.00 -4.07
C SER A 144 -20.96 3.87 -4.23
N GLU A 145 -20.62 4.63 -3.21
CA GLU A 145 -19.38 5.41 -3.12
C GLU A 145 -18.14 4.51 -3.23
N THR A 146 -18.09 3.42 -2.44
CA THR A 146 -16.96 2.48 -2.47
C THR A 146 -16.78 1.88 -3.87
N ARG A 147 -17.85 1.44 -4.53
CA ARG A 147 -17.76 0.87 -5.89
C ARG A 147 -17.26 1.89 -6.91
N MET A 148 -17.71 3.14 -6.82
CA MET A 148 -17.25 4.21 -7.70
C MET A 148 -15.74 4.45 -7.52
N LEU A 149 -15.29 4.58 -6.27
CA LEU A 149 -13.87 4.80 -5.92
C LEU A 149 -12.99 3.64 -6.39
N MET A 150 -13.36 2.41 -6.05
CA MET A 150 -12.60 1.21 -6.45
C MET A 150 -12.59 1.02 -7.96
N GLY A 151 -13.67 1.39 -8.65
CA GLY A 151 -13.73 1.37 -10.10
C GLY A 151 -12.78 2.40 -10.74
N ALA A 152 -12.69 3.61 -10.18
CA ALA A 152 -11.75 4.63 -10.65
C ALA A 152 -10.29 4.23 -10.40
N TRP A 153 -9.99 3.78 -9.18
CA TRP A 153 -8.68 3.25 -8.81
C TRP A 153 -8.24 2.10 -9.74
N SER A 154 -9.13 1.14 -10.01
CA SER A 154 -8.81 -0.01 -10.88
C SER A 154 -8.47 0.39 -12.32
N ARG A 155 -8.98 1.54 -12.79
CA ARG A 155 -8.66 2.09 -14.12
C ARG A 155 -7.42 3.00 -14.12
N GLY A 156 -6.82 3.27 -12.96
CA GLY A 156 -5.74 4.24 -12.82
C GLY A 156 -6.19 5.68 -13.10
N SER A 157 -7.49 5.98 -12.94
CA SER A 157 -8.02 7.34 -13.11
C SER A 157 -8.03 8.09 -11.78
N ALA A 158 -8.02 9.42 -11.84
CA ALA A 158 -8.27 10.26 -10.68
C ALA A 158 -9.56 9.84 -9.96
N LEU A 159 -9.56 9.92 -8.62
CA LEU A 159 -10.75 9.60 -7.84
C LEU A 159 -11.84 10.63 -8.12
N PRO A 160 -13.07 10.19 -8.41
CA PRO A 160 -14.17 11.10 -8.66
C PRO A 160 -14.64 11.79 -7.38
N ASP A 161 -15.32 12.91 -7.58
CA ASP A 161 -16.11 13.55 -6.53
C ASP A 161 -17.15 12.57 -5.98
N SER A 162 -17.54 12.77 -4.71
CA SER A 162 -18.54 11.92 -4.06
C SER A 162 -19.86 11.92 -4.81
N ILE A 163 -20.55 10.77 -4.80
CA ILE A 163 -21.95 10.71 -5.24
C ILE A 163 -22.78 11.70 -4.41
N GLU A 164 -23.79 12.32 -5.02
CA GLU A 164 -24.57 13.42 -4.43
C GLU A 164 -25.01 13.13 -2.97
N GLY A 165 -25.72 12.03 -2.73
CA GLY A 165 -26.17 11.68 -1.38
C GLY A 165 -25.04 11.38 -0.39
N TRP A 166 -23.89 10.87 -0.84
CA TRP A 166 -22.74 10.70 0.05
C TRP A 166 -22.04 12.04 0.32
N SER A 167 -21.96 12.92 -0.67
CA SER A 167 -21.43 14.27 -0.53
C SER A 167 -22.18 15.06 0.55
N GLU A 168 -23.50 14.95 0.59
CA GLU A 168 -24.35 15.53 1.64
C GLU A 168 -23.98 15.00 3.03
N VAL A 169 -23.87 13.67 3.18
CA VAL A 169 -23.46 13.04 4.45
C VAL A 169 -22.07 13.52 4.88
N ARG A 170 -21.11 13.62 3.95
CA ARG A 170 -19.76 14.12 4.23
C ARG A 170 -19.75 15.56 4.72
N GLN A 171 -20.59 16.43 4.15
CA GLN A 171 -20.72 17.82 4.60
C GLN A 171 -21.25 17.93 6.03
N LEU A 172 -22.10 16.97 6.45
CA LEU A 172 -22.63 16.88 7.80
C LEU A 172 -21.65 16.28 8.81
N ARG A 173 -20.50 15.74 8.38
CA ARG A 173 -19.53 15.03 9.24
C ARG A 173 -19.15 15.80 10.52
N PRO A 174 -18.83 17.10 10.50
CA PRO A 174 -18.49 17.82 11.73
C PRO A 174 -19.64 17.85 12.75
N GLN A 175 -20.89 17.89 12.28
CA GLN A 175 -22.08 17.87 13.14
C GLN A 175 -22.32 16.47 13.71
N ILE A 176 -22.17 15.44 12.86
CA ILE A 176 -22.26 14.03 13.24
C ILE A 176 -21.25 13.71 14.36
N GLU A 177 -19.98 14.08 14.16
CA GLU A 177 -18.91 13.86 15.13
C GLU A 177 -19.18 14.60 16.45
N ALA A 178 -19.64 15.85 16.39
CA ALA A 178 -19.98 16.63 17.58
C ALA A 178 -21.14 16.01 18.38
N GLN A 179 -22.18 15.53 17.70
CA GLN A 179 -23.33 14.89 18.34
C GLN A 179 -22.96 13.54 18.97
N TRP A 180 -22.18 12.74 18.26
CA TRP A 180 -21.68 11.47 18.79
C TRP A 180 -20.78 11.69 20.02
N GLN A 181 -19.89 12.69 19.97
CA GLN A 181 -19.03 13.06 21.08
C GLN A 181 -19.83 13.55 22.30
N ALA A 182 -20.94 14.28 22.08
CA ALA A 182 -21.86 14.68 23.15
C ALA A 182 -22.55 13.46 23.78
N ASN A 183 -23.06 12.53 22.97
CA ASN A 183 -23.69 11.30 23.45
C ASN A 183 -22.74 10.45 24.31
N LEU A 184 -21.47 10.33 23.91
CA LEU A 184 -20.46 9.67 24.74
C LEU A 184 -20.30 10.34 26.12
N ARG A 185 -20.22 11.68 26.15
CA ARG A 185 -20.09 12.45 27.39
C ARG A 185 -21.31 12.27 28.28
N ASP A 186 -22.51 12.31 27.72
CA ASP A 186 -23.77 12.10 28.45
C ASP A 186 -23.86 10.70 29.07
N ARG A 187 -23.20 9.71 28.45
CA ARG A 187 -23.04 8.35 28.98
C ARG A 187 -21.86 8.19 29.95
N GLY A 188 -21.17 9.27 30.30
CA GLY A 188 -20.04 9.26 31.23
C GLY A 188 -18.71 8.79 30.63
N LEU A 189 -18.61 8.70 29.30
CA LEU A 189 -17.39 8.31 28.59
C LEU A 189 -16.59 9.55 28.18
N SER A 190 -15.28 9.55 28.46
CA SER A 190 -14.37 10.68 28.23
C SER A 190 -13.44 10.51 27.03
N ILE A 191 -13.77 9.61 26.11
CA ILE A 191 -12.97 9.30 24.92
C ILE A 191 -13.10 10.44 23.90
N SER A 192 -11.99 10.84 23.28
CA SER A 192 -11.96 11.77 22.14
C SER A 192 -11.73 11.02 20.84
N ILE A 193 -12.49 11.35 19.78
CA ILE A 193 -12.26 10.80 18.44
C ILE A 193 -10.88 11.27 17.94
N PRO A 194 -9.95 10.36 17.58
CA PRO A 194 -8.75 10.74 16.87
C PRO A 194 -9.11 11.21 15.45
N PRO A 195 -8.47 12.26 14.91
CA PRO A 195 -8.83 12.79 13.60
C PRO A 195 -8.67 11.70 12.52
N LEU A 196 -9.57 11.69 11.53
CA LEU A 196 -9.50 10.74 10.41
C LEU A 196 -8.18 10.83 9.63
N SER A 197 -7.49 11.98 9.69
CA SER A 197 -6.16 12.20 9.10
C SER A 197 -5.03 11.41 9.77
N THR A 198 -5.31 10.69 10.86
CA THR A 198 -4.33 9.84 11.55
C THR A 198 -4.30 8.41 10.98
N TYR A 199 -5.21 8.08 10.06
CA TYR A 199 -5.38 6.74 9.47
C TYR A 199 -4.95 6.71 8.00
#